data_AF-A0A952NFP3-F1
#
_entry.id   AF-A0A952NFP3-F1
#
_cell.length_a   1.000
_cell.length_b   1.000
_cell.length_c   1.000
_cell.angle_alpha   90.00
_cell.angle_beta   90.00
_cell.angle_gamma   90.00
#
_symmetry.space_group_name_H-M   'P 1'
#
loop_
_entity.id
_entity.type
_entity.pdbx_description
1 polymer ?
#
loop_
_entity_poly.entity_id
_entity_poly.type
_entity_poly.pdbx_seq_one_letter_code
_entity_poly.pdbx_strand_id
1 'polypeptide(L)'
;MKWFFPLLLFTTLPVFAASEDCRHDRKTFRCVKYVRNYDADTITFNIPEVHPLLGDRIAVRVRHIDTPEIKGKAPCEKEAARTAKRLIENILKRAQRIDLEDVGKDKYFRILADVRVDGRLLSDVLMKNNLALAYEGKTKTKANWCQRSPAALE
;
A
#
# COMPACT_ATOMS: atom_id res chain seq x y z
N MET A 1 -43.74 31.36 39.41
CA MET A 1 -43.78 30.03 38.77
C MET A 1 -43.91 30.22 37.27
N LYS A 2 -42.84 29.96 36.52
CA LYS A 2 -42.77 29.71 35.06
C LYS A 2 -41.29 29.56 34.71
N TRP A 3 -40.81 28.32 34.77
CA TRP A 3 -39.47 27.95 34.29
C TRP A 3 -39.51 27.90 32.76
N PHE A 4 -38.71 28.73 32.10
CA PHE A 4 -38.47 28.68 30.67
C PHE A 4 -37.36 27.65 30.40
N PHE A 5 -37.72 26.47 29.92
CA PHE A 5 -36.76 25.50 29.35
C PHE A 5 -36.56 25.84 27.87
N PRO A 6 -35.35 26.18 27.41
CA PRO A 6 -35.10 26.41 26.00
C PRO A 6 -35.09 25.05 25.29
N LEU A 7 -35.98 24.89 24.31
CA LEU A 7 -36.03 23.73 23.43
C LEU A 7 -34.78 23.75 22.53
N LEU A 8 -33.77 22.97 22.90
CA LEU A 8 -32.53 22.81 22.14
C LEU A 8 -32.84 21.97 20.88
N LEU A 9 -33.10 22.65 19.76
CA LEU A 9 -33.33 22.02 18.46
C LEU A 9 -32.01 21.43 17.95
N PHE A 10 -31.78 20.14 18.21
CA PHE A 10 -30.67 19.38 17.64
C PHE A 10 -30.89 19.22 16.12
N THR A 11 -30.41 20.18 15.34
CA THR A 11 -30.35 20.03 13.88
C THR A 11 -29.27 19.01 13.56
N THR A 12 -29.65 17.78 13.21
CA THR A 12 -28.69 16.79 12.67
C THR A 12 -28.22 17.31 11.32
N LEU A 13 -27.05 17.95 11.30
CA LEU A 13 -26.39 18.29 10.05
C LEU A 13 -26.17 17.00 9.26
N PRO A 14 -26.67 16.89 8.01
CA PRO A 14 -26.37 15.74 7.18
C PRO A 14 -24.85 15.69 7.01
N VAL A 15 -24.24 14.62 7.52
CA VAL A 15 -22.85 14.30 7.23
C VAL A 15 -22.82 13.93 5.75
N PHE A 16 -22.46 14.89 4.90
CA PHE A 16 -22.18 14.61 3.50
C PHE A 16 -20.97 13.66 3.48
N ALA A 17 -21.23 12.38 3.27
CA ALA A 17 -20.19 11.43 2.92
C ALA A 17 -19.62 11.91 1.58
N ALA A 18 -18.43 12.52 1.62
CA ALA A 18 -17.71 12.88 0.41
C ALA A 18 -17.58 11.61 -0.44
N SER A 19 -18.16 11.59 -1.63
CA SER A 19 -17.90 10.50 -2.57
C SER A 19 -16.42 10.56 -2.91
N GLU A 20 -15.66 9.56 -2.49
CA GLU A 20 -14.24 9.50 -2.80
C GLU A 20 -14.06 9.39 -4.32
N ASP A 21 -13.49 10.44 -4.93
CA ASP A 21 -13.25 10.49 -6.37
C ASP A 21 -12.23 9.40 -6.78
N CYS A 22 -12.70 8.45 -7.59
CA CYS A 22 -11.91 7.35 -8.14
C CYS A 22 -11.37 7.61 -9.55
N ARG A 23 -11.58 8.82 -10.11
CA ARG A 23 -11.08 9.15 -11.45
C ARG A 23 -9.56 9.11 -11.48
N HIS A 24 -9.05 8.47 -12.53
CA HIS A 24 -7.61 8.38 -12.78
C HIS A 24 -7.10 9.65 -13.45
N ASP A 25 -5.81 9.93 -13.27
CA ASP A 25 -5.12 11.01 -13.97
C ASP A 25 -3.78 10.54 -14.56
N ARG A 26 -2.98 11.45 -15.10
CA ARG A 26 -1.71 11.11 -15.77
C ARG A 26 -0.68 10.43 -14.84
N LYS A 27 -0.78 10.63 -13.53
CA LYS A 27 0.16 10.17 -12.52
C LYS A 27 -0.48 9.29 -11.44
N THR A 28 -1.80 9.13 -11.45
CA THR A 28 -2.49 8.37 -10.40
C THR A 28 -3.49 7.37 -10.95
N PHE A 29 -3.53 6.20 -10.29
CA PHE A 29 -4.65 5.26 -10.38
C PHE A 29 -5.34 5.22 -9.02
N ARG A 30 -6.61 5.56 -8.97
CA ARG A 30 -7.37 5.67 -7.71
C ARG A 30 -8.27 4.47 -7.49
N CYS A 31 -8.55 4.16 -6.23
CA CYS A 31 -9.48 3.10 -5.84
C CYS A 31 -9.14 1.71 -6.44
N VAL A 32 -7.85 1.44 -6.63
CA VAL A 32 -7.39 0.14 -7.16
C VAL A 32 -7.74 -0.98 -6.20
N LYS A 33 -7.98 -2.18 -6.72
CA LYS A 33 -8.41 -3.33 -5.92
C LYS A 33 -7.27 -4.30 -5.74
N TYR A 34 -6.92 -4.58 -4.49
CA TYR A 34 -5.90 -5.57 -4.16
C TYR A 34 -6.30 -6.98 -4.64
N VAL A 35 -5.35 -7.68 -5.28
CA VAL A 35 -5.53 -9.08 -5.72
C VAL A 35 -4.66 -10.02 -4.89
N ARG A 36 -3.35 -9.75 -4.87
CA ARG A 36 -2.33 -10.53 -4.15
C ARG A 36 -1.03 -9.75 -4.09
N ASN A 37 -0.13 -10.11 -3.19
CA ASN A 37 1.27 -9.69 -3.24
C ASN A 37 2.20 -10.90 -3.37
N TYR A 38 3.28 -10.76 -4.15
CA TYR A 38 4.28 -11.82 -4.30
C TYR A 38 5.22 -11.83 -3.09
N ASP A 39 5.90 -10.72 -2.87
CA ASP A 39 6.68 -10.35 -1.69
C ASP A 39 6.04 -9.09 -1.05
N ALA A 40 6.81 -8.23 -0.38
CA ALA A 40 6.29 -7.03 0.25
C ALA A 40 6.43 -5.75 -0.60
N ASP A 41 7.15 -5.79 -1.74
CA ASP A 41 7.31 -4.65 -2.64
C ASP A 41 6.73 -4.87 -4.05
N THR A 42 6.22 -6.06 -4.35
CA THR A 42 5.60 -6.41 -5.63
C THR A 42 4.16 -6.87 -5.42
N ILE A 43 3.21 -6.00 -5.73
CA ILE A 43 1.79 -6.15 -5.42
C ILE A 43 0.97 -6.17 -6.70
N THR A 44 -0.04 -7.03 -6.76
CA THR A 44 -0.95 -7.17 -7.90
C THR A 44 -2.28 -6.49 -7.58
N PHE A 45 -2.72 -5.61 -8.47
CA PHE A 45 -3.98 -4.87 -8.37
C PHE A 45 -4.85 -5.06 -9.62
N ASN A 46 -6.16 -4.86 -9.47
CA ASN A 46 -7.04 -4.51 -10.57
C ASN A 46 -7.25 -2.98 -10.56
N ILE A 47 -7.11 -2.35 -11.72
CA ILE A 47 -7.29 -0.92 -11.93
C ILE A 47 -8.66 -0.74 -12.61
N PRO A 48 -9.67 -0.20 -11.91
CA PRO A 48 -11.01 -0.04 -12.48
C PRO A 48 -11.00 0.95 -13.65
N GLU A 49 -12.03 0.95 -14.49
CA GLU A 49 -12.19 1.94 -15.59
C GLU A 49 -11.02 1.98 -16.61
N VAL A 50 -10.15 0.96 -16.59
CA VAL A 50 -9.11 0.70 -17.57
C VAL A 50 -9.47 -0.58 -18.32
N HIS A 51 -9.17 -0.63 -19.62
CA HIS A 51 -9.42 -1.83 -20.43
C HIS A 51 -8.80 -3.07 -19.75
N PRO A 52 -9.52 -4.20 -19.60
CA PRO A 52 -9.06 -5.37 -18.82
C PRO A 52 -7.64 -5.86 -19.15
N LEU A 53 -7.24 -5.82 -20.43
CA LEU A 53 -5.88 -6.14 -20.87
C LEU A 53 -4.78 -5.34 -20.14
N LEU A 54 -5.08 -4.11 -19.73
CA LEU A 54 -4.18 -3.16 -19.08
C LEU A 54 -4.56 -2.88 -17.62
N GLY A 55 -5.75 -3.28 -17.19
CA GLY A 55 -6.30 -3.00 -15.87
C GLY A 55 -6.35 -4.21 -14.94
N ASP A 56 -6.48 -5.43 -15.46
CA ASP A 56 -6.64 -6.62 -14.61
C ASP A 56 -5.29 -7.25 -14.24
N ARG A 57 -5.16 -7.61 -12.96
CA ARG A 57 -4.02 -8.36 -12.39
C ARG A 57 -2.66 -7.74 -12.70
N ILE A 58 -2.58 -6.43 -12.59
CA ILE A 58 -1.40 -5.63 -12.89
C ILE A 58 -0.42 -5.66 -11.73
N ALA A 59 0.81 -6.09 -12.00
CA ALA A 59 1.90 -6.07 -11.04
C ALA A 59 2.50 -4.67 -10.93
N VAL A 60 2.53 -4.16 -9.71
CA VAL A 60 3.06 -2.85 -9.32
C VAL A 60 4.20 -3.06 -8.35
N ARG A 61 5.35 -2.46 -8.64
CA ARG A 61 6.47 -2.36 -7.71
C ARG A 61 6.29 -1.11 -6.85
N VAL A 62 6.42 -1.27 -5.54
CA VAL A 62 6.42 -0.17 -4.57
C VAL A 62 7.71 0.63 -4.75
N ARG A 63 7.57 1.94 -4.88
CA ARG A 63 8.69 2.87 -5.06
C ARG A 63 9.52 3.00 -3.77
N HIS A 64 10.78 3.44 -3.94
CA HIS A 64 11.71 3.81 -2.87
C HIS A 64 12.16 2.70 -1.92
N ILE A 65 11.72 1.45 -2.12
CA ILE A 65 12.04 0.34 -1.23
C ILE A 65 12.53 -0.92 -1.95
N ASP A 66 13.25 -1.73 -1.19
CA ASP A 66 13.56 -3.13 -1.48
C ASP A 66 13.26 -3.99 -0.24
N THR A 67 12.63 -5.14 -0.46
CA THR A 67 12.18 -6.04 0.60
C THR A 67 12.89 -7.40 0.54
N PRO A 68 12.89 -8.21 1.62
CA PRO A 68 13.45 -9.56 1.54
C PRO A 68 12.70 -10.40 0.51
N GLU A 69 13.46 -11.16 -0.28
CA GLU A 69 12.93 -11.88 -1.43
C GLU A 69 12.40 -13.26 -1.02
N ILE A 70 11.19 -13.64 -1.47
CA ILE A 70 10.59 -14.96 -1.17
C ILE A 70 11.45 -16.11 -1.74
N LYS A 71 12.16 -15.85 -2.84
CA LYS A 71 13.11 -16.78 -3.47
C LYS A 71 14.57 -16.49 -3.08
N GLY A 72 14.80 -15.74 -2.00
CA GLY A 72 16.11 -15.48 -1.42
C GLY A 72 16.88 -16.77 -1.12
N LYS A 73 18.20 -16.68 -0.98
CA LYS A 73 19.03 -17.88 -0.77
C LYS A 73 18.99 -18.36 0.68
N ALA A 74 18.97 -17.44 1.63
CA ALA A 74 19.06 -17.76 3.05
C ALA A 74 17.67 -18.10 3.63
N PRO A 75 17.53 -19.14 4.48
CA PRO A 75 16.26 -19.47 5.13
C PRO A 75 15.66 -18.29 5.92
N CYS A 76 16.50 -17.56 6.66
CA CYS A 76 16.13 -16.35 7.40
C CYS A 76 15.59 -15.23 6.50
N GLU A 77 16.18 -15.01 5.32
CA GLU A 77 15.66 -14.05 4.34
C GLU A 77 14.25 -14.44 3.88
N LYS A 78 14.01 -15.73 3.60
CA LYS A 78 12.68 -16.22 3.21
C LYS A 78 11.65 -16.05 4.32
N GLU A 79 12.06 -16.20 5.59
CA GLU A 79 11.18 -16.00 6.74
C GLU A 79 10.84 -14.52 6.95
N ALA A 80 11.82 -13.63 6.82
CA ALA A 80 11.61 -12.18 6.82
C ALA A 80 10.67 -11.77 5.68
N ALA A 81 10.87 -12.32 4.48
CA ALA A 81 10.02 -12.09 3.31
C ALA A 81 8.57 -12.53 3.56
N ARG A 82 8.37 -13.71 4.17
CA ARG A 82 7.02 -14.19 4.54
C ARG A 82 6.36 -13.31 5.59
N THR A 83 7.12 -12.81 6.56
CA THR A 83 6.62 -11.88 7.59
C THR A 83 6.18 -10.57 6.97
N ALA A 84 7.02 -9.95 6.14
CA ALA A 84 6.69 -8.74 5.39
C ALA A 84 5.48 -8.96 4.48
N LYS A 85 5.45 -10.07 3.74
CA LYS A 85 4.33 -10.42 2.86
C LYS A 85 3.00 -10.49 3.64
N ARG A 86 2.97 -11.15 4.81
CA ARG A 86 1.76 -11.28 5.65
C ARG A 86 1.29 -9.94 6.19
N LEU A 87 2.20 -9.08 6.64
CA LEU A 87 1.87 -7.74 7.11
C LEU A 87 1.14 -6.95 6.02
N ILE A 88 1.73 -6.90 4.82
CA ILE A 88 1.16 -6.17 3.67
C ILE A 88 -0.17 -6.78 3.21
N GLU A 89 -0.25 -8.10 3.17
CA GLU A 89 -1.49 -8.80 2.84
C GLU A 89 -2.63 -8.44 3.81
N ASN A 90 -2.34 -8.39 5.12
CA ASN A 90 -3.33 -8.03 6.13
C ASN A 90 -3.79 -6.58 6.03
N ILE A 91 -2.86 -5.64 5.76
CA ILE A 91 -3.17 -4.23 5.55
C ILE A 91 -4.06 -4.07 4.32
N LEU A 92 -3.66 -4.62 3.18
CA LEU A 92 -4.35 -4.43 1.90
C LEU A 92 -5.71 -5.12 1.84
N LYS A 93 -5.89 -6.26 2.52
CA LYS A 93 -7.21 -6.93 2.62
C LYS A 93 -8.23 -6.13 3.43
N ARG A 94 -7.78 -5.27 4.34
CA ARG A 94 -8.64 -4.45 5.21
C ARG A 94 -8.78 -3.00 4.74
N ALA A 95 -8.02 -2.63 3.71
CA ALA A 95 -8.01 -1.28 3.16
C ALA A 95 -9.39 -0.87 2.65
N GLN A 96 -9.81 0.33 3.01
CA GLN A 96 -11.02 0.94 2.45
C GLN A 96 -10.69 1.58 1.10
N ARG A 97 -9.51 2.18 0.99
CA ARG A 97 -9.02 2.82 -0.23
C ARG A 97 -7.54 2.55 -0.48
N ILE A 98 -7.24 2.26 -1.74
CA ILE A 98 -5.87 2.11 -2.23
C ILE A 98 -5.72 2.96 -3.48
N ASP A 99 -4.74 3.86 -3.45
CA ASP A 99 -4.37 4.71 -4.58
C ASP A 99 -2.90 4.44 -4.95
N LEU A 100 -2.61 4.40 -6.25
CA LEU A 100 -1.27 4.37 -6.79
C LEU A 100 -0.91 5.79 -7.23
N GLU A 101 0.14 6.35 -6.63
CA GLU A 101 0.60 7.72 -6.84
C GLU A 101 1.98 7.74 -7.50
N ASP A 102 2.33 8.87 -8.11
CA ASP A 102 3.55 9.05 -8.92
C ASP A 102 3.84 7.84 -9.82
N VAL A 103 2.84 7.42 -10.59
CA VAL A 103 2.91 6.23 -11.43
C VAL A 103 3.95 6.42 -12.54
N GLY A 104 4.87 5.47 -12.64
CA GLY A 104 5.89 5.38 -13.68
C GLY A 104 6.15 3.95 -14.11
N LYS A 105 7.26 3.73 -14.80
CA LYS A 105 7.71 2.42 -15.25
C LYS A 105 9.14 2.17 -14.79
N ASP A 106 9.44 0.93 -14.41
CA ASP A 106 10.82 0.51 -14.19
C ASP A 106 11.48 0.01 -15.49
N LYS A 107 12.76 -0.36 -15.42
CA LYS A 107 13.54 -0.88 -16.56
C LYS A 107 13.02 -2.19 -17.16
N TYR A 108 12.11 -2.88 -16.47
CA TYR A 108 11.46 -4.11 -16.90
C TYR A 108 10.01 -3.87 -17.32
N PHE A 109 9.62 -2.61 -17.52
CA PHE A 109 8.26 -2.19 -17.89
C PHE A 109 7.18 -2.59 -16.87
N ARG A 110 7.54 -2.84 -15.61
CA ARG A 110 6.57 -2.96 -14.52
C ARG A 110 6.09 -1.57 -14.12
N ILE A 111 4.84 -1.47 -13.68
CA ILE A 111 4.38 -0.24 -13.05
C ILE A 111 5.20 -0.02 -11.77
N LEU A 112 5.71 1.19 -11.58
CA LEU A 112 6.39 1.64 -10.37
C LEU A 112 5.57 2.77 -9.76
N ALA A 113 5.17 2.66 -8.49
CA ALA A 113 4.29 3.64 -7.87
C ALA A 113 4.49 3.73 -6.35
N ASP A 114 4.12 4.88 -5.81
CA ASP A 114 3.83 5.01 -4.39
C ASP A 114 2.47 4.37 -4.11
N VAL A 115 2.40 3.46 -3.15
CA VAL A 115 1.14 2.79 -2.78
C VAL A 115 0.60 3.45 -1.52
N ARG A 116 -0.50 4.19 -1.66
CA ARG A 116 -1.19 4.84 -0.55
C ARG A 116 -2.40 3.99 -0.13
N VAL A 117 -2.44 3.61 1.14
CA VAL A 117 -3.50 2.78 1.74
C VAL A 117 -4.13 3.55 2.89
N ASP A 118 -5.41 3.88 2.77
CA ASP A 118 -6.17 4.67 3.76
C ASP A 118 -5.40 5.92 4.21
N GLY A 119 -4.83 6.65 3.24
CA GLY A 119 -4.04 7.87 3.46
C GLY A 119 -2.57 7.65 3.83
N ARG A 120 -2.12 6.43 4.14
CA ARG A 120 -0.74 6.13 4.58
C ARG A 120 0.10 5.52 3.47
N LEU A 121 1.36 5.91 3.36
CA LEU A 121 2.31 5.30 2.43
C LEU A 121 2.71 3.90 2.92
N LEU A 122 2.60 2.90 2.04
CA LEU A 122 2.94 1.52 2.35
C LEU A 122 4.44 1.31 2.59
N SER A 123 5.28 2.09 1.88
CA SER A 123 6.74 2.12 2.06
C SER A 123 7.13 2.51 3.48
N ASP A 124 6.49 3.54 4.04
CA ASP A 124 6.73 3.98 5.42
C ASP A 124 6.39 2.88 6.43
N VAL A 125 5.30 2.14 6.21
CA VAL A 125 4.92 1.02 7.08
C VAL A 125 6.00 -0.05 7.09
N LEU A 126 6.53 -0.44 5.93
CA LEU A 126 7.59 -1.44 5.84
C LEU A 126 8.90 -0.97 6.47
N MET A 127 9.28 0.28 6.23
CA MET A 127 10.48 0.88 6.79
C MET A 127 10.41 0.95 8.32
N LYS A 128 9.28 1.40 8.88
CA LYS A 128 9.05 1.44 10.34
C LYS A 128 9.13 0.06 11.00
N ASN A 129 8.67 -0.98 10.30
CA ASN A 129 8.72 -2.35 10.81
C ASN A 129 10.05 -3.06 10.56
N ASN A 130 11.06 -2.38 10.02
CA ASN A 130 12.36 -2.96 9.64
C ASN A 130 12.26 -4.08 8.58
N LEU A 131 11.25 -3.99 7.70
CA LEU A 131 10.91 -4.98 6.67
C LEU A 131 11.23 -4.50 5.24
N ALA A 132 11.81 -3.31 5.11
CA ALA A 132 12.30 -2.75 3.86
C ALA A 132 13.60 -1.96 4.07
N LEU A 133 14.33 -1.75 2.98
CA LEU A 133 15.43 -0.79 2.88
C LEU A 133 15.10 0.25 1.82
N ALA A 134 15.60 1.48 2.02
CA ALA A 134 15.52 2.51 0.99
C ALA A 134 16.30 2.08 -0.27
N TYR A 135 15.68 2.25 -1.44
CA TYR A 135 16.25 1.84 -2.73
C TYR A 135 15.77 2.71 -3.88
N GLU A 136 16.72 3.31 -4.59
CA GLU A 136 16.48 4.27 -5.69
C GLU A 136 16.85 3.70 -7.09
N GLY A 137 16.75 2.38 -7.28
CA GLY A 137 16.92 1.77 -8.60
C GLY A 137 18.38 1.57 -9.08
N LYS A 138 19.37 1.86 -8.23
CA LYS A 138 20.80 1.63 -8.51
C LYS A 138 21.24 0.21 -8.11
N THR A 139 22.51 0.02 -7.77
CA THR A 139 22.98 -1.25 -7.19
C THR A 139 22.27 -1.51 -5.87
N LYS A 140 21.60 -2.67 -5.74
CA LYS A 140 21.01 -3.09 -4.47
C LYS A 140 22.11 -3.14 -3.41
N THR A 141 21.88 -2.49 -2.28
CA THR A 141 22.68 -2.73 -1.08
C THR A 141 22.49 -4.20 -0.70
N LYS A 142 23.57 -4.95 -0.52
CA LYS A 142 23.48 -6.34 -0.04
C LYS A 142 23.02 -6.33 1.41
N ALA A 143 21.71 -6.33 1.61
CA ALA A 143 21.10 -6.46 2.91
C ALA A 143 21.36 -7.85 3.47
N ASN A 144 21.88 -7.93 4.70
CA ASN A 144 21.84 -9.19 5.43
C ASN A 144 20.52 -9.28 6.20
N TRP A 145 19.49 -9.82 5.55
CA TRP A 145 18.17 -10.00 6.15
C TRP A 145 18.17 -10.91 7.39
N CYS A 146 19.21 -11.73 7.56
CA CYS A 146 19.35 -12.63 8.71
C CYS A 146 19.81 -11.93 9.99
N GLN A 147 20.33 -10.70 9.88
CA GLN A 147 20.73 -9.89 11.02
C GLN A 147 19.68 -8.83 11.38
N ARG A 148 18.55 -8.78 10.64
CA ARG A 148 17.47 -7.83 10.88
C ARG A 148 16.30 -8.56 11.53
N SER A 149 15.88 -8.10 12.70
CA SER A 149 14.64 -8.54 13.32
C SER A 149 13.50 -7.59 12.92
N PRO A 150 12.33 -8.11 12.53
CA PRO A 150 11.13 -7.30 12.42
C PRO A 150 10.87 -6.56 13.74
N ALA A 151 10.36 -5.33 13.66
CA ALA A 151 9.82 -4.69 14.86
C ALA A 151 8.69 -5.56 15.45
N ALA A 152 8.45 -5.47 16.75
CA ALA A 152 7.28 -6.10 17.35
C ALA A 152 6.03 -5.58 16.61
N LEU A 153 5.31 -6.50 15.96
CA LEU A 153 4.10 -6.18 15.21
C LEU A 153 2.99 -5.89 16.23
N GLU A 154 2.76 -4.61 16.53
CA GLU A 154 1.61 -4.13 17.32
C GLU A 154 0.29 -4.23 16.54
#